data_AF-A0A0C3GJT8-F1
#
_entry.id   AF-A0A0C3GJT8-F1
#
_cell.length_a   1.000
_cell.length_b   1.000
_cell.length_c   1.000
_cell.angle_alpha   90.00
_cell.angle_beta   90.00
_cell.angle_gamma   90.00
#
_symmetry.space_group_name_H-M   'P 1'
#
loop_
_entity.id
_entity.type
_entity.pdbx_description
1 polymer ?
#
loop_
_entity_poly.entity_id
_entity_poly.type
_entity_poly.pdbx_seq_one_letter_code
_entity_poly.pdbx_strand_id
1 'polypeptide(L)'
;MLPEQSTSTTLQPDDILMNRYLHAELKRIDDLVNDVEMQGPLSEELTFIVLDTNIVLHQLEVIDHFITDIETLSLPVMIVIPGVVINELDGQKNRNGLAWFARRASAWLLKKVKERKFVKGQALEETCNKSKNWKTKEPRQEFDTQRANDGLILDCCKYFHQVRKQRTFLCSADRNLCFEAESEFICTILPSRSRFWCSRDIAQIVFGFDIDLTKFAPPSSSYRLSSIIDSRAPQPHFRDDDGMDIDEDSLSSATEVLLPSHALDLLHVQVIEHFTRLLVELVGRLGDDLIQKQVDGGTSLSRYAPQLPKTHYSEWNAPQCLEYLYSKRSPPRSARPPVEVFLALPYTQRGARRGQDWSRRDWEVALDSLANIGDLWQEGYIRESRDGLKPIMENVFGMRMRPTGI
;
A
#
# COMPACT_ATOMS: atom_id res chain seq x y z
N MET A 1 -54.26 0.11 -7.19
CA MET A 1 -53.49 0.29 -5.95
C MET A 1 -52.90 -1.05 -5.56
N LEU A 2 -51.62 -1.25 -5.88
CA LEU A 2 -50.81 -2.38 -5.39
C LEU A 2 -49.75 -1.77 -4.47
N PRO A 3 -49.45 -2.35 -3.30
CA PRO A 3 -48.42 -1.84 -2.42
C PRO A 3 -47.04 -2.32 -2.87
N GLU A 4 -46.10 -1.38 -3.01
CA GLU A 4 -44.68 -1.66 -3.17
C GLU A 4 -44.13 -2.31 -1.89
N GLN A 5 -43.57 -3.51 -2.03
CA GLN A 5 -42.79 -4.14 -0.97
C GLN A 5 -41.36 -3.60 -1.03
N SER A 6 -40.98 -2.83 -0.01
CA SER A 6 -39.61 -2.41 0.24
C SER A 6 -38.79 -3.59 0.77
N THR A 7 -37.84 -4.06 -0.02
CA THR A 7 -36.85 -5.07 0.38
C THR A 7 -35.78 -4.41 1.26
N SER A 8 -36.03 -4.38 2.57
CA SER A 8 -34.97 -4.11 3.56
C SER A 8 -33.95 -5.25 3.52
N THR A 9 -32.75 -4.96 3.03
CA THR A 9 -31.64 -5.92 3.00
C THR A 9 -31.05 -6.01 4.41
N THR A 10 -31.51 -6.98 5.19
CA THR A 10 -30.97 -7.29 6.52
C THR A 10 -29.56 -7.83 6.38
N LEU A 11 -28.55 -7.00 6.70
CA LEU A 11 -27.14 -7.41 6.75
C LEU A 11 -26.96 -8.55 7.76
N GLN A 12 -26.18 -9.58 7.40
CA GLN A 12 -26.03 -10.76 8.26
C GLN A 12 -25.19 -10.42 9.51
N PRO A 13 -25.40 -11.14 10.64
CA PRO A 13 -24.66 -10.90 11.89
C PRO A 13 -23.13 -10.99 11.74
N ASP A 14 -22.64 -11.84 10.84
CA ASP A 14 -21.22 -11.98 10.53
C ASP A 14 -20.67 -10.71 9.85
N ASP A 15 -21.45 -10.03 9.01
CA ASP A 15 -21.06 -8.76 8.37
C ASP A 15 -20.93 -7.61 9.40
N ILE A 16 -21.66 -7.69 10.51
CA ILE A 16 -21.64 -6.71 11.60
C ILE A 16 -20.41 -6.89 12.48
N LEU A 17 -20.03 -8.15 12.79
CA LEU A 17 -18.79 -8.43 13.53
C LEU A 17 -17.56 -8.10 12.66
N MET A 18 -17.64 -8.36 11.35
CA MET A 18 -16.60 -8.10 10.36
C MET A 18 -16.31 -6.59 10.20
N ASN A 19 -17.35 -5.75 10.08
CA ASN A 19 -17.18 -4.28 10.02
C ASN A 19 -16.54 -3.67 11.28
N ARG A 20 -16.69 -4.31 12.45
CA ARG A 20 -16.11 -3.81 13.72
C ARG A 20 -14.59 -3.95 13.77
N TYR A 21 -14.02 -4.98 13.15
CA TYR A 21 -12.57 -5.16 13.13
C TYR A 21 -11.92 -4.22 12.12
N LEU A 22 -12.48 -4.05 10.92
CA LEU A 22 -11.96 -3.15 9.88
C LEU A 22 -11.88 -1.68 10.31
N HIS A 23 -12.90 -1.22 11.04
CA HIS A 23 -12.92 0.09 11.66
C HIS A 23 -11.81 0.24 12.71
N ALA A 24 -11.38 -0.85 13.36
CA ALA A 24 -10.35 -0.82 14.39
C ALA A 24 -8.95 -0.53 13.82
N GLU A 25 -8.63 -0.91 12.58
CA GLU A 25 -7.31 -0.63 11.99
C GLU A 25 -7.14 0.84 11.62
N LEU A 26 -8.15 1.46 11.01
CA LEU A 26 -8.12 2.90 10.74
C LEU A 26 -8.36 3.72 11.98
N LYS A 27 -9.16 3.23 12.93
CA LYS A 27 -9.23 3.83 14.26
C LYS A 27 -7.86 3.79 14.94
N ARG A 28 -7.08 2.71 14.80
CA ARG A 28 -5.68 2.71 15.27
C ARG A 28 -4.83 3.73 14.52
N ILE A 29 -5.01 3.92 13.22
CA ILE A 29 -4.30 4.99 12.48
C ILE A 29 -4.73 6.37 13.01
N ASP A 30 -6.02 6.63 13.13
CA ASP A 30 -6.57 7.89 13.65
C ASP A 30 -6.10 8.14 15.08
N ASP A 31 -6.16 7.14 15.97
CA ASP A 31 -5.63 7.19 17.34
C ASP A 31 -4.11 7.44 17.32
N LEU A 32 -3.33 6.74 16.50
CA LEU A 32 -1.89 6.95 16.35
C LEU A 32 -1.52 8.33 15.78
N VAL A 33 -2.36 8.89 14.91
CA VAL A 33 -2.16 10.21 14.31
C VAL A 33 -2.49 11.30 15.34
N ASN A 34 -3.53 11.09 16.14
CA ASN A 34 -3.99 12.05 17.15
C ASN A 34 -3.15 12.00 18.44
N ASP A 35 -2.58 10.86 18.80
CA ASP A 35 -1.67 10.72 19.95
C ASP A 35 -0.26 11.27 19.67
N VAL A 36 0.04 11.68 18.43
CA VAL A 36 1.39 11.99 18.01
C VAL A 36 1.43 13.35 17.30
N GLU A 37 1.73 14.40 18.06
CA GLU A 37 2.42 15.56 17.48
C GLU A 37 3.80 15.11 16.99
N MET A 38 3.88 14.62 15.76
CA MET A 38 5.14 14.61 15.03
C MET A 38 5.49 16.08 14.78
N GLN A 39 6.16 16.70 15.74
CA GLN A 39 7.00 17.85 15.48
C GLN A 39 8.15 17.33 14.63
N GLY A 40 7.90 17.19 13.31
CA GLY A 40 8.98 17.05 12.35
C GLY A 40 10.02 18.13 12.64
N PRO A 41 11.32 17.87 12.38
CA PRO A 41 12.35 18.85 12.67
C PRO A 41 11.89 20.20 12.12
N LEU A 42 11.89 21.23 12.96
CA LEU A 42 11.53 22.62 12.61
C LEU A 42 12.58 23.23 11.66
N SER A 43 13.18 22.41 10.79
CA SER A 43 14.01 22.90 9.71
C SER A 43 13.11 23.70 8.79
N GLU A 44 13.52 24.93 8.50
CA GLU A 44 12.88 25.81 7.53
C GLU A 44 12.90 25.21 6.11
N GLU A 45 13.65 24.12 5.91
CA GLU A 45 13.85 23.44 4.63
C GLU A 45 12.95 22.20 4.43
N LEU A 46 12.08 21.86 5.38
CA LEU A 46 11.24 20.66 5.30
C LEU A 46 10.17 20.80 4.21
N THR A 47 10.21 19.94 3.20
CA THR A 47 9.21 19.93 2.13
C THR A 47 8.09 18.94 2.43
N PHE A 48 6.84 19.39 2.33
CA PHE A 48 5.65 18.57 2.52
C PHE A 48 5.06 18.14 1.17
N ILE A 49 4.69 16.87 1.04
CA ILE A 49 3.92 16.35 -0.09
C ILE A 49 2.63 15.76 0.45
N VAL A 50 1.50 16.41 0.13
CA VAL A 50 0.17 15.96 0.53
C VAL A 50 -0.40 15.04 -0.54
N LEU A 51 -0.82 13.83 -0.16
CA LEU A 51 -1.37 12.85 -1.11
C LEU A 51 -2.89 12.89 -1.19
N ASP A 52 -3.41 12.67 -2.39
CA ASP A 52 -4.81 12.37 -2.68
C ASP A 52 -5.07 10.83 -2.64
N THR A 53 -6.30 10.42 -2.31
CA THR A 53 -6.79 9.03 -2.32
C THR A 53 -6.47 8.31 -3.61
N ASN A 54 -6.63 8.95 -4.78
CA ASN A 54 -6.33 8.29 -6.07
C ASN A 54 -4.84 7.95 -6.22
N ILE A 55 -3.95 8.78 -5.68
CA ILE A 55 -2.51 8.50 -5.65
C ILE A 55 -2.24 7.31 -4.73
N VAL A 56 -2.81 7.33 -3.53
CA VAL A 56 -2.63 6.24 -2.56
C VAL A 56 -3.19 4.91 -3.09
N LEU A 57 -4.30 4.92 -3.82
CA LEU A 57 -4.90 3.71 -4.40
C LEU A 57 -4.10 3.15 -5.59
N HIS A 58 -3.63 4.02 -6.48
CA HIS A 58 -3.13 3.59 -7.79
C HIS A 58 -1.63 3.68 -7.97
N GLN A 59 -0.93 4.47 -7.15
CA GLN A 59 0.48 4.78 -7.33
C GLN A 59 1.31 4.56 -6.06
N LEU A 60 0.79 3.77 -5.12
CA LEU A 60 1.43 3.48 -3.84
C LEU A 60 2.89 3.01 -3.97
N GLU A 61 3.18 2.19 -4.99
CA GLU A 61 4.53 1.67 -5.24
C GLU A 61 5.52 2.77 -5.60
N VAL A 62 5.10 3.74 -6.42
CA VAL A 62 5.93 4.89 -6.80
C VAL A 62 6.24 5.73 -5.56
N ILE A 63 5.24 5.93 -4.69
CA ILE A 63 5.41 6.65 -3.42
C ILE A 63 6.35 5.88 -2.47
N ASP A 64 6.24 4.56 -2.37
CA ASP A 64 7.10 3.75 -1.48
C ASP A 64 8.55 3.73 -1.95
N HIS A 65 8.79 3.63 -3.26
CA HIS A 65 10.12 3.78 -3.84
C HIS A 65 10.68 5.19 -3.59
N PHE A 66 9.87 6.23 -3.79
CA PHE A 66 10.28 7.60 -3.50
C PHE A 66 10.67 7.79 -2.03
N ILE A 67 9.91 7.19 -1.09
CA ILE A 67 10.27 7.19 0.34
C ILE A 67 11.60 6.50 0.60
N THR A 68 11.86 5.38 -0.08
CA THR A 68 13.13 4.65 0.05
C THR A 68 14.31 5.47 -0.48
N ASP A 69 14.12 6.17 -1.60
CA ASP A 69 15.13 7.05 -2.19
C ASP A 69 15.43 8.26 -1.30
N ILE A 70 14.40 8.96 -0.77
CA ILE A 70 14.62 10.10 0.14
C ILE A 70 15.25 9.66 1.47
N GLU A 71 14.97 8.44 1.96
CA GLU A 71 15.62 7.89 3.16
C GLU A 71 17.10 7.65 2.90
N THR A 72 17.42 6.99 1.78
CA THR A 72 18.80 6.70 1.36
C THR A 72 19.61 7.97 1.17
N LEU A 73 18.98 9.01 0.61
CA LEU A 73 19.60 10.30 0.34
C LEU A 73 19.49 11.30 1.51
N SER A 74 18.81 10.92 2.61
CA SER A 74 18.56 11.78 3.79
C SER A 74 17.95 13.14 3.43
N LEU A 75 16.99 13.16 2.52
CA LEU A 75 16.35 14.39 2.05
C LEU A 75 15.24 14.86 3.00
N PRO A 76 15.08 16.17 3.24
CA PRO A 76 14.10 16.72 4.18
C PRO A 76 12.71 16.78 3.53
N VAL A 77 12.10 15.61 3.31
CA VAL A 77 10.75 15.48 2.76
C VAL A 77 9.83 14.73 3.72
N MET A 78 8.59 15.21 3.86
CA MET A 78 7.55 14.57 4.64
C MET A 78 6.29 14.37 3.80
N ILE A 79 5.87 13.12 3.68
CA ILE A 79 4.62 12.73 3.04
C ILE A 79 3.48 12.88 4.07
N VAL A 80 2.46 13.63 3.72
CA VAL A 80 1.28 13.86 4.55
C VAL A 80 0.07 13.20 3.92
N ILE A 81 -0.65 12.44 4.75
CA ILE A 81 -1.89 11.79 4.37
C ILE A 81 -3.05 12.56 5.02
N PRO A 82 -3.86 13.30 4.23
CA PRO A 82 -5.03 13.98 4.76
C PRO A 82 -5.95 13.02 5.49
N GLY A 83 -6.57 13.47 6.57
CA GLY A 83 -7.47 12.63 7.35
C GLY A 83 -8.71 12.19 6.54
N VAL A 84 -9.16 13.04 5.60
CA VAL A 84 -10.24 12.68 4.67
C VAL A 84 -9.86 11.51 3.74
N VAL A 85 -8.60 11.42 3.32
CA VAL A 85 -8.10 10.31 2.47
C VAL A 85 -8.18 8.99 3.23
N ILE A 86 -7.85 9.00 4.53
CA ILE A 86 -7.99 7.82 5.40
C ILE A 86 -9.46 7.37 5.47
N ASN A 87 -10.39 8.31 5.64
CA ASN A 87 -11.82 8.02 5.65
C ASN A 87 -12.33 7.47 4.31
N GLU A 88 -11.87 8.04 3.19
CA GLU A 88 -12.24 7.58 1.86
C GLU A 88 -11.75 6.16 1.59
N LEU A 89 -10.50 5.86 1.97
CA LEU A 89 -9.94 4.51 1.85
C LEU A 89 -10.82 3.49 2.58
N ASP A 90 -11.37 3.81 3.75
CA ASP A 90 -12.31 2.93 4.44
C ASP A 90 -13.55 2.64 3.60
N GLY A 91 -14.15 3.69 3.04
CA GLY A 91 -15.31 3.57 2.17
C GLY A 91 -15.05 2.74 0.90
N GLN A 92 -13.82 2.74 0.39
CA GLN A 92 -13.45 1.97 -0.81
C GLN A 92 -13.25 0.46 -0.55
N LYS A 93 -13.09 0.02 0.71
CA LYS A 93 -12.83 -1.40 1.03
C LYS A 93 -13.99 -2.33 0.68
N ASN A 94 -15.20 -1.80 0.65
CA ASN A 94 -16.42 -2.55 0.29
C ASN A 94 -16.81 -2.38 -1.18
N ARG A 95 -16.07 -1.58 -1.96
CA ARG A 95 -16.35 -1.38 -3.39
C ARG A 95 -15.65 -2.42 -4.25
N ASN A 96 -16.41 -3.11 -5.09
CA ASN A 96 -15.90 -4.06 -6.06
C ASN A 96 -14.84 -3.40 -6.96
N GLY A 97 -13.69 -4.07 -7.12
CA GLY A 97 -12.57 -3.59 -7.96
C GLY A 97 -11.57 -2.67 -7.25
N LEU A 98 -11.95 -1.97 -6.18
CA LEU A 98 -11.04 -1.12 -5.38
C LEU A 98 -10.70 -1.71 -4.00
N ALA A 99 -11.51 -2.65 -3.54
CA ALA A 99 -11.39 -3.34 -2.26
C ALA A 99 -9.98 -3.81 -1.89
N TRP A 100 -9.26 -4.44 -2.83
CA TRP A 100 -7.87 -4.89 -2.64
C TRP A 100 -6.90 -3.73 -2.49
N PHE A 101 -7.00 -2.71 -3.36
CA PHE A 101 -6.10 -1.56 -3.33
C PHE A 101 -6.28 -0.72 -2.08
N ALA A 102 -7.53 -0.51 -1.66
CA ALA A 102 -7.86 0.18 -0.41
C ALA A 102 -7.30 -0.54 0.82
N ARG A 103 -7.37 -1.88 0.86
CA ARG A 103 -6.79 -2.69 1.93
C ARG A 103 -5.26 -2.64 1.93
N ARG A 104 -4.62 -2.80 0.76
CA ARG A 104 -3.17 -2.70 0.60
C ARG A 104 -2.66 -1.31 1.04
N ALA A 105 -3.34 -0.26 0.62
CA ALA A 105 -3.08 1.11 1.03
C ALA A 105 -3.20 1.30 2.54
N SER A 106 -4.28 0.81 3.15
CA SER A 106 -4.49 0.92 4.61
C SER A 106 -3.38 0.23 5.40
N ALA A 107 -3.01 -0.99 5.02
CA ALA A 107 -1.92 -1.72 5.66
C ALA A 107 -0.56 -1.04 5.48
N TRP A 108 -0.33 -0.42 4.32
CA TRP A 108 0.88 0.37 4.07
C TRP A 108 0.94 1.64 4.93
N LEU A 109 -0.17 2.37 4.99
CA LEU A 109 -0.30 3.58 5.82
C LEU A 109 -0.04 3.26 7.29
N LEU A 110 -0.65 2.21 7.82
CA LEU A 110 -0.44 1.80 9.21
C LEU A 110 1.04 1.52 9.49
N LYS A 111 1.73 0.78 8.61
CA LYS A 111 3.16 0.51 8.74
C LYS A 111 3.97 1.81 8.74
N LYS A 112 3.82 2.65 7.73
CA LYS A 112 4.64 3.86 7.56
C LYS A 112 4.39 4.93 8.63
N VAL A 113 3.14 5.08 9.09
CA VAL A 113 2.80 6.00 10.19
C VAL A 113 3.39 5.50 11.52
N LYS A 114 3.41 4.18 11.78
CA LYS A 114 4.09 3.60 12.96
C LYS A 114 5.59 3.83 12.95
N GLU A 115 6.23 3.81 11.78
CA GLU A 115 7.67 4.08 11.64
C GLU A 115 8.03 5.52 12.01
N ARG A 116 7.09 6.48 11.87
CA ARG A 116 7.26 7.89 12.25
C ARG A 116 8.51 8.56 11.64
N LYS A 117 8.83 8.23 10.38
CA LYS A 117 9.98 8.81 9.66
C LYS A 117 9.55 9.81 8.59
N PHE A 118 9.12 9.30 7.44
CA PHE A 118 8.84 10.09 6.23
C PHE A 118 7.36 10.23 5.91
N VAL A 119 6.48 9.51 6.63
CA VAL A 119 5.03 9.54 6.42
C VAL A 119 4.33 9.87 7.72
N LYS A 120 3.38 10.80 7.66
CA LYS A 120 2.47 11.12 8.76
C LYS A 120 1.03 11.27 8.28
N GLY A 121 0.08 11.01 9.17
CA GLY A 121 -1.30 11.45 8.99
C GLY A 121 -1.46 12.92 9.42
N GLN A 122 -2.49 13.58 8.91
CA GLN A 122 -2.92 14.91 9.34
C GLN A 122 -3.58 14.85 10.73
N ALA A 123 -3.03 15.55 11.71
CA ALA A 123 -3.65 15.68 13.03
C ALA A 123 -4.92 16.57 12.97
N LEU A 124 -5.80 16.46 13.97
CA LEU A 124 -7.09 17.17 13.97
C LEU A 124 -6.94 18.69 13.82
N GLU A 125 -5.98 19.28 14.52
CA GLU A 125 -5.70 20.72 14.50
C GLU A 125 -4.88 21.20 13.29
N GLU A 126 -4.39 20.30 12.43
CA GLU A 126 -3.65 20.64 11.22
C GLU A 126 -4.60 21.06 10.09
N THR A 127 -5.35 22.13 10.32
CA THR A 127 -6.41 22.64 9.45
C THR A 127 -6.46 24.17 9.48
N CYS A 128 -6.96 24.79 8.42
CA CYS A 128 -7.26 26.22 8.41
C CYS A 128 -8.67 26.53 8.96
N ASN A 129 -9.46 25.50 9.30
CA ASN A 129 -10.78 25.67 9.90
C ASN A 129 -10.73 26.39 11.24
N LYS A 130 -11.71 27.26 11.51
CA LYS A 130 -11.78 28.04 12.76
C LYS A 130 -11.95 27.15 14.00
N SER A 131 -12.58 26.00 13.83
CA SER A 131 -12.77 24.97 14.85
C SER A 131 -11.45 24.35 15.32
N LYS A 132 -10.34 24.51 14.57
CA LYS A 132 -9.10 23.74 14.72
C LYS A 132 -9.35 22.23 14.73
N ASN A 133 -10.34 21.80 13.96
CA ASN A 133 -10.68 20.40 13.80
C ASN A 133 -11.19 20.17 12.39
N TRP A 134 -10.40 19.49 11.55
CA TRP A 134 -10.76 19.25 10.16
C TRP A 134 -12.02 18.39 10.00
N LYS A 135 -12.40 17.57 11.01
CA LYS A 135 -13.63 16.76 10.99
C LYS A 135 -14.89 17.60 11.21
N THR A 136 -14.76 18.81 11.77
CA THR A 136 -15.92 19.68 12.06
C THR A 136 -16.34 20.41 10.79
N LYS A 137 -17.48 20.02 10.22
CA LYS A 137 -18.06 20.69 9.04
C LYS A 137 -18.56 22.09 9.43
N GLU A 138 -18.08 23.13 8.75
CA GLU A 138 -18.64 24.47 8.93
C GLU A 138 -20.03 24.55 8.28
N PRO A 139 -21.03 25.23 8.91
CA PRO A 139 -22.43 25.22 8.47
C PRO A 139 -22.73 25.75 7.06
N ARG A 140 -21.72 26.20 6.31
CA ARG A 140 -21.86 26.78 4.96
C ARG A 140 -21.42 25.86 3.82
N GLN A 141 -20.95 24.64 4.11
CA GLN A 141 -20.56 23.66 3.10
C GLN A 141 -21.72 22.71 2.76
N GLU A 142 -22.77 23.23 2.14
CA GLU A 142 -23.82 22.41 1.51
C GLU A 142 -23.51 22.19 0.03
N PHE A 143 -22.56 21.32 -0.31
CA PHE A 143 -22.40 20.83 -1.69
C PHE A 143 -21.79 19.42 -1.72
N ASP A 144 -21.96 18.77 -2.89
CA ASP A 144 -21.54 17.42 -3.29
C ASP A 144 -20.37 16.83 -2.48
N THR A 145 -20.56 15.62 -1.96
CA THR A 145 -19.61 14.95 -1.05
C THR A 145 -18.19 14.86 -1.58
N GLN A 146 -18.02 14.74 -2.90
CA GLN A 146 -16.70 14.67 -3.52
C GLN A 146 -15.98 16.03 -3.47
N ARG A 147 -16.65 17.12 -3.84
CA ARG A 147 -16.09 18.48 -3.72
C ARG A 147 -15.81 18.86 -2.27
N ALA A 148 -16.61 18.36 -1.33
CA ALA A 148 -16.36 18.56 0.09
C ALA A 148 -15.07 17.87 0.53
N ASN A 149 -14.78 16.66 0.04
CA ASN A 149 -13.56 15.93 0.37
C ASN A 149 -12.32 16.57 -0.28
N ASP A 150 -12.41 16.97 -1.55
CA ASP A 150 -11.38 17.73 -2.26
C ASP A 150 -11.04 19.03 -1.49
N GLY A 151 -12.06 19.73 -0.98
CA GLY A 151 -11.89 20.90 -0.12
C GLY A 151 -11.13 20.61 1.18
N LEU A 152 -11.30 19.44 1.80
CA LEU A 152 -10.55 19.02 2.98
C LEU A 152 -9.09 18.67 2.66
N ILE A 153 -8.82 18.09 1.48
CA ILE A 153 -7.45 17.86 1.00
C ILE A 153 -6.75 19.22 0.76
N LEU A 154 -7.44 20.15 0.13
CA LEU A 154 -6.91 21.49 -0.12
C LEU A 154 -6.69 22.27 1.19
N ASP A 155 -7.59 22.15 2.17
CA ASP A 155 -7.41 22.71 3.52
C ASP A 155 -6.13 22.18 4.20
N CYS A 156 -5.88 20.87 4.12
CA CYS A 156 -4.64 20.26 4.59
C CYS A 156 -3.41 20.90 3.92
N CYS A 157 -3.43 21.05 2.59
CA CYS A 157 -2.33 21.71 1.86
C CYS A 157 -2.13 23.16 2.31
N LYS A 158 -3.23 23.92 2.45
CA LYS A 158 -3.20 25.31 2.91
C LYS A 158 -2.62 25.44 4.31
N TYR A 159 -2.90 24.49 5.21
CA TYR A 159 -2.33 24.52 6.55
C TYR A 159 -0.80 24.46 6.50
N PHE A 160 -0.21 23.48 5.81
CA PHE A 160 1.26 23.38 5.72
C PHE A 160 1.88 24.54 4.93
N HIS A 161 1.23 24.99 3.86
CA HIS A 161 1.73 26.10 3.06
C HIS A 161 1.63 27.46 3.76
N GLN A 162 0.44 27.80 4.27
CA GLN A 162 0.11 29.14 4.74
C GLN A 162 0.29 29.31 6.25
N VAL A 163 0.01 28.27 7.05
CA VAL A 163 0.11 28.34 8.52
C VAL A 163 1.51 27.94 8.97
N ARG A 164 2.01 26.79 8.50
CA ARG A 164 3.38 26.35 8.82
C ARG A 164 4.47 27.08 8.03
N LYS A 165 4.10 27.78 6.94
CA LYS A 165 5.03 28.49 6.04
C LYS A 165 6.07 27.57 5.41
N GLN A 166 5.68 26.33 5.12
CA GLN A 166 6.57 25.31 4.59
C GLN A 166 6.30 25.06 3.11
N ARG A 167 7.35 24.65 2.39
CA ARG A 167 7.22 24.28 0.98
C ARG A 167 6.31 23.08 0.87
N THR A 168 5.19 23.22 0.16
CA THR A 168 4.13 22.22 0.13
C THR A 168 3.75 21.91 -1.31
N PHE A 169 3.64 20.62 -1.62
CA PHE A 169 3.15 20.11 -2.88
C PHE A 169 1.89 19.28 -2.67
N LEU A 170 0.92 19.42 -3.55
CA LEU A 170 -0.19 18.48 -3.69
C LEU A 170 0.17 17.42 -4.73
N CYS A 171 0.13 16.15 -4.38
CA CYS A 171 0.19 15.07 -5.36
C CYS A 171 -1.22 14.51 -5.59
N SER A 172 -1.78 14.78 -6.77
CA SER A 172 -3.11 14.32 -7.18
C SER A 172 -3.14 14.00 -8.67
N ALA A 173 -3.99 13.05 -9.06
CA ALA A 173 -4.28 12.77 -10.47
C ALA A 173 -5.51 13.56 -10.98
N ASP A 174 -6.27 14.20 -10.09
CA ASP A 174 -7.41 15.04 -10.44
C ASP A 174 -6.93 16.44 -10.83
N ARG A 175 -7.18 16.80 -12.09
CA ARG A 175 -6.80 18.11 -12.63
C ARG A 175 -7.58 19.25 -12.00
N ASN A 176 -8.84 19.03 -11.62
CA ASN A 176 -9.65 20.09 -11.01
C ASN A 176 -9.08 20.45 -9.64
N LEU A 177 -8.79 19.44 -8.81
CA LEU A 177 -8.14 19.63 -7.51
C LEU A 177 -6.75 20.27 -7.66
N CYS A 178 -5.96 19.85 -8.67
CA CYS A 178 -4.68 20.50 -8.98
C CYS A 178 -4.84 21.99 -9.34
N PHE A 179 -5.81 22.34 -10.20
CA PHE A 179 -6.06 23.74 -10.56
C PHE A 179 -6.51 24.58 -9.36
N GLU A 180 -7.34 24.01 -8.48
CA GLU A 180 -7.75 24.67 -7.23
C GLU A 180 -6.54 24.90 -6.31
N ALA A 181 -5.64 23.93 -6.17
CA ALA A 181 -4.40 24.09 -5.41
C ALA A 181 -3.45 25.16 -5.99
N GLU A 182 -3.28 25.18 -7.32
CA GLU A 182 -2.47 26.18 -8.00
C GLU A 182 -3.03 27.60 -7.84
N SER A 183 -4.36 27.74 -7.82
CA SER A 183 -5.02 29.04 -7.55
C SER A 183 -4.72 29.59 -6.14
N GLU A 184 -4.31 28.71 -5.23
CA GLU A 184 -3.91 29.01 -3.86
C GLU A 184 -2.37 29.04 -3.70
N PHE A 185 -1.64 29.09 -4.82
CA PHE A 185 -0.17 29.12 -4.92
C PHE A 185 0.53 27.88 -4.36
N ILE A 186 -0.15 26.74 -4.33
CA ILE A 186 0.41 25.45 -3.92
C ILE A 186 0.87 24.70 -5.19
N CYS A 187 2.13 24.24 -5.18
CA CYS A 187 2.68 23.48 -6.31
C CYS A 187 2.02 22.09 -6.40
N THR A 188 1.91 21.55 -7.62
CA THR A 188 1.25 20.26 -7.87
C THR A 188 2.21 19.25 -8.48
N ILE A 189 2.02 17.98 -8.13
CA ILE A 189 2.70 16.81 -8.70
C ILE A 189 1.62 15.97 -9.37
N LEU A 190 1.48 16.14 -10.68
CA LEU A 190 0.53 15.38 -11.49
C LEU A 190 1.22 14.13 -12.05
N PRO A 191 0.74 12.91 -11.75
CA PRO A 191 1.25 11.70 -12.39
C PRO A 191 1.16 11.82 -13.90
N SER A 192 2.30 11.68 -14.58
CA SER A 192 2.33 11.69 -16.04
C SER A 192 1.40 10.59 -16.57
N ARG A 193 0.69 10.84 -17.68
CA ARG A 193 -0.09 9.77 -18.35
C ARG A 193 0.81 8.72 -19.02
N SER A 194 2.12 8.98 -19.09
CA SER A 194 3.13 8.04 -19.55
C SER A 194 3.17 6.79 -18.67
N ARG A 195 3.56 5.64 -19.25
CA ARG A 195 3.71 4.36 -18.55
C ARG A 195 4.85 4.33 -17.53
N PHE A 196 5.62 5.42 -17.44
CA PHE A 196 6.91 5.48 -16.76
C PHE A 196 6.92 6.40 -15.54
N TRP A 197 5.75 6.78 -15.00
CA TRP A 197 5.73 7.63 -13.80
C TRP A 197 6.41 6.92 -12.62
N CYS A 198 7.46 7.54 -12.08
CA CYS A 198 8.36 6.93 -11.12
C CYS A 198 8.87 7.93 -10.07
N SER A 199 9.67 7.42 -9.12
CA SER A 199 10.30 8.20 -8.06
C SER A 199 11.08 9.40 -8.60
N ARG A 200 11.80 9.21 -9.71
CA ARG A 200 12.56 10.27 -10.38
C ARG A 200 11.69 11.43 -10.89
N ASP A 201 10.46 11.16 -11.35
CA ASP A 201 9.56 12.21 -11.81
C ASP A 201 9.07 13.09 -10.66
N ILE A 202 8.80 12.47 -9.50
CA ILE A 202 8.46 13.19 -8.27
C ILE A 202 9.65 14.06 -7.85
N ALA A 203 10.86 13.47 -7.81
CA ALA A 203 12.08 14.17 -7.44
C ALA A 203 12.39 15.35 -8.36
N GLN A 204 12.20 15.20 -9.68
CA GLN A 204 12.40 16.28 -10.66
C GLN A 204 11.49 17.48 -10.39
N ILE A 205 10.24 17.24 -9.98
CA ILE A 205 9.28 18.32 -9.67
C ILE A 205 9.61 18.96 -8.32
N VAL A 206 9.94 18.15 -7.32
CA VAL A 206 10.19 18.62 -5.96
C VAL A 206 11.52 19.34 -5.84
N PHE A 207 12.60 18.80 -6.43
CA PHE A 207 13.96 19.30 -6.25
C PHE A 207 14.54 19.98 -7.50
N GLY A 208 13.88 19.88 -8.66
CA GLY A 208 14.38 20.53 -9.87
C GLY A 208 15.79 20.03 -10.26
N PHE A 209 16.74 20.95 -10.31
CA PHE A 209 18.16 20.66 -10.63
C PHE A 209 19.06 20.61 -9.40
N ASP A 210 18.49 20.72 -8.19
CA ASP A 210 19.26 20.82 -6.95
C ASP A 210 19.88 19.48 -6.54
N ILE A 211 19.39 18.38 -7.10
CA ILE A 211 19.79 17.01 -6.75
C ILE A 211 20.07 16.19 -8.00
N ASP A 212 21.07 15.31 -7.89
CA ASP A 212 21.37 14.29 -8.89
C ASP A 212 20.25 13.23 -8.96
N LEU A 213 19.41 13.36 -9.98
CA LEU A 213 18.27 12.50 -10.24
C LEU A 213 18.63 11.06 -10.63
N THR A 214 19.90 10.79 -10.97
CA THR A 214 20.35 9.43 -11.29
C THR A 214 20.33 8.51 -10.06
N LYS A 215 20.39 9.09 -8.86
CA LYS A 215 20.30 8.39 -7.57
C LYS A 215 18.89 7.95 -7.21
N PHE A 216 17.88 8.46 -7.90
CA PHE A 216 16.49 8.01 -7.74
C PHE A 216 16.22 6.83 -8.65
N ALA A 217 15.41 5.89 -8.14
CA ALA A 217 15.02 4.69 -8.86
C ALA A 217 14.50 5.05 -10.27
N PRO A 218 15.03 4.39 -11.32
CA PRO A 218 14.56 4.63 -12.68
C PRO A 218 13.09 4.20 -12.84
N PRO A 219 12.44 4.55 -13.96
CA PRO A 219 11.14 4.01 -14.29
C PRO A 219 11.17 2.49 -14.29
N SER A 220 10.69 1.89 -13.22
CA SER A 220 10.36 0.48 -13.22
C SER A 220 9.07 0.31 -14.01
N SER A 221 8.88 -0.84 -14.65
CA SER A 221 7.60 -1.26 -15.23
C SER A 221 6.56 -1.45 -14.11
N SER A 222 6.18 -0.36 -13.45
CA SER A 222 5.00 -0.25 -12.63
C SER A 222 3.82 -0.48 -13.58
N TYR A 223 3.41 -1.74 -13.71
CA TYR A 223 2.25 -2.08 -14.50
C TYR A 223 1.07 -1.37 -13.85
N ARG A 224 0.57 -0.32 -14.52
CA ARG A 224 -0.52 0.46 -13.95
C ARG A 224 -1.72 -0.44 -13.70
N LEU A 225 -2.05 -0.61 -12.43
CA LEU A 225 -3.31 -1.17 -11.96
C LEU A 225 -4.52 -0.49 -12.61
N SER A 226 -4.38 0.79 -13.01
CA SER A 226 -5.44 1.45 -13.77
C SER A 226 -5.77 0.73 -15.08
N SER A 227 -4.84 0.05 -15.74
CA SER A 227 -5.16 -0.79 -16.90
C SER A 227 -5.91 -2.09 -16.57
N ILE A 228 -5.82 -2.55 -15.31
CA ILE A 228 -6.61 -3.67 -14.79
C ILE A 228 -8.03 -3.19 -14.46
N ILE A 229 -8.16 -1.96 -13.95
CA ILE A 229 -9.44 -1.36 -13.54
C ILE A 229 -10.22 -0.78 -14.75
N ASP A 230 -9.53 -0.15 -15.71
CA ASP A 230 -10.08 0.46 -16.94
C ASP A 230 -10.26 -0.55 -18.09
N SER A 231 -10.58 -1.81 -17.80
CA SER A 231 -10.77 -2.87 -18.81
C SER A 231 -11.92 -2.62 -19.80
N ARG A 232 -12.59 -1.46 -19.73
CA ARG A 232 -13.59 -0.99 -20.69
C ARG A 232 -13.08 0.04 -21.70
N ALA A 233 -11.86 0.57 -21.55
CA ALA A 233 -11.31 1.51 -22.53
C ALA A 233 -10.60 0.75 -23.68
N PRO A 234 -10.92 1.02 -24.96
CA PRO A 234 -10.19 0.44 -26.08
C PRO A 234 -8.72 0.87 -25.99
N GLN A 235 -7.83 -0.12 -25.86
CA GLN A 235 -6.39 0.09 -25.90
C GLN A 235 -6.02 0.78 -27.23
N PRO A 236 -5.34 1.94 -27.22
CA PRO A 236 -4.84 2.52 -28.45
C PRO A 236 -3.78 1.59 -29.04
N HIS A 237 -4.02 1.13 -30.26
CA HIS A 237 -3.04 0.45 -31.10
C HIS A 237 -1.88 1.41 -31.39
N PHE A 238 -0.86 1.41 -30.55
CA PHE A 238 0.44 1.96 -30.93
C PHE A 238 1.14 0.90 -31.79
N ARG A 239 1.43 1.28 -33.04
CA ARG A 239 2.40 0.58 -33.89
C ARG A 239 3.75 0.81 -33.24
N ASP A 240 4.36 -0.25 -32.73
CA ASP A 240 5.76 -0.24 -32.31
C ASP A 240 6.58 -0.03 -33.60
N ASP A 241 7.24 1.12 -33.68
CA ASP A 241 8.22 1.50 -34.69
C ASP A 241 9.56 0.84 -34.30
N ASP A 242 10.26 0.32 -35.30
CA ASP A 242 11.43 -0.55 -35.19
C ASP A 242 12.56 0.08 -34.35
N GLY A 243 12.59 -0.24 -33.05
CA GLY A 243 13.70 0.05 -32.15
C GLY A 243 14.71 -1.09 -32.20
N MET A 244 15.91 -0.81 -32.72
CA MET A 244 17.03 -1.76 -32.77
C MET A 244 17.50 -2.11 -31.34
N ASP A 245 17.62 -3.40 -31.05
CA ASP A 245 18.21 -3.90 -29.80
C ASP A 245 19.70 -3.52 -29.72
N ILE A 246 20.09 -2.90 -28.61
CA ILE A 246 21.50 -2.65 -28.25
C ILE A 246 21.87 -3.71 -27.21
N ASP A 247 22.81 -4.59 -27.56
CA ASP A 247 23.41 -5.56 -26.64
C ASP A 247 24.29 -4.82 -25.61
N GLU A 248 23.75 -4.49 -24.42
CA GLU A 248 24.55 -4.03 -23.28
C GLU A 248 25.02 -5.22 -22.42
N ASP A 249 26.13 -5.83 -22.81
CA ASP A 249 26.94 -6.68 -21.94
C ASP A 249 27.78 -5.81 -21.00
N SER A 250 27.37 -5.60 -19.73
CA SER A 250 28.27 -5.13 -18.67
C SER A 250 27.77 -5.39 -17.23
N LEU A 251 28.17 -6.55 -16.69
CA LEU A 251 28.70 -6.79 -15.34
C LEU A 251 27.99 -6.13 -14.13
N SER A 252 26.94 -6.78 -13.60
CA SER A 252 26.52 -6.65 -12.19
C SER A 252 25.82 -7.92 -11.66
N SER A 253 26.53 -9.06 -11.67
CA SER A 253 26.05 -10.32 -11.08
C SER A 253 26.08 -10.31 -9.55
N ALA A 254 25.11 -9.67 -8.92
CA ALA A 254 24.50 -10.10 -7.66
C ALA A 254 23.39 -9.11 -7.30
N THR A 255 22.13 -9.57 -7.31
CA THR A 255 20.91 -8.83 -6.91
C THR A 255 20.30 -7.89 -7.96
N GLU A 256 20.32 -8.28 -9.24
CA GLU A 256 19.22 -7.86 -10.13
C GLU A 256 17.94 -8.52 -9.64
N VAL A 257 17.22 -7.80 -8.77
CA VAL A 257 15.81 -8.07 -8.50
C VAL A 257 15.10 -7.90 -9.83
N LEU A 258 14.89 -9.02 -10.51
CA LEU A 258 14.24 -9.12 -11.81
C LEU A 258 12.97 -8.25 -11.79
N LEU A 259 13.01 -7.12 -12.50
CA LEU A 259 11.86 -6.26 -12.62
C LEU A 259 10.68 -7.10 -13.13
N PRO A 260 9.48 -6.99 -12.54
CA PRO A 260 8.31 -7.72 -13.00
C PRO A 260 8.01 -7.38 -14.46
N SER A 261 8.30 -8.32 -15.36
CA SER A 261 8.01 -8.21 -16.79
C SER A 261 6.55 -8.56 -17.10
N HIS A 262 5.84 -9.17 -16.15
CA HIS A 262 4.53 -9.78 -16.35
C HIS A 262 3.51 -9.32 -15.29
N ALA A 263 2.25 -9.14 -15.67
CA ALA A 263 1.19 -8.67 -14.76
C ALA A 263 0.96 -9.61 -13.57
N LEU A 264 1.07 -10.93 -13.79
CA LEU A 264 1.04 -11.93 -12.71
C LEU A 264 2.25 -11.82 -11.78
N ASP A 265 3.44 -11.48 -12.30
CA ASP A 265 4.64 -11.33 -11.46
C ASP A 265 4.48 -10.14 -10.51
N LEU A 266 3.99 -9.02 -11.03
CA LEU A 266 3.69 -7.85 -10.20
C LEU A 266 2.62 -8.18 -9.17
N LEU A 267 1.49 -8.78 -9.59
CA LEU A 267 0.42 -9.18 -8.67
C LEU A 267 0.96 -10.11 -7.57
N HIS A 268 1.85 -11.03 -7.93
CA HIS A 268 2.45 -11.97 -6.98
C HIS A 268 3.31 -11.26 -5.94
N VAL A 269 4.18 -10.34 -6.37
CA VAL A 269 4.99 -9.52 -5.45
C VAL A 269 4.08 -8.72 -4.50
N GLN A 270 3.02 -8.10 -5.02
CA GLN A 270 2.05 -7.38 -4.19
C GLN A 270 1.37 -8.27 -3.15
N VAL A 271 1.04 -9.51 -3.53
CA VAL A 271 0.45 -10.50 -2.64
C VAL A 271 1.45 -10.93 -1.57
N ILE A 272 2.71 -11.20 -1.95
CA ILE A 272 3.79 -11.51 -1.01
C ILE A 272 3.92 -10.39 0.02
N GLU A 273 4.08 -9.14 -0.41
CA GLU A 273 4.29 -8.00 0.47
C GLU A 273 3.10 -7.75 1.40
N HIS A 274 1.88 -7.77 0.86
CA HIS A 274 0.66 -7.52 1.62
C HIS A 274 0.44 -8.58 2.70
N PHE A 275 0.46 -9.86 2.31
CA PHE A 275 0.24 -10.94 3.28
C PHE A 275 1.41 -11.12 4.25
N THR A 276 2.65 -10.87 3.84
CA THR A 276 3.79 -10.83 4.79
C THR A 276 3.53 -9.81 5.88
N ARG A 277 3.06 -8.60 5.54
CA ARG A 277 2.76 -7.57 6.53
C ARG A 277 1.65 -8.01 7.50
N LEU A 278 0.55 -8.56 6.99
CA LEU A 278 -0.53 -9.06 7.83
C LEU A 278 -0.05 -10.19 8.77
N LEU A 279 0.80 -11.09 8.27
CA LEU A 279 1.38 -12.16 9.05
C LEU A 279 2.32 -11.63 10.15
N VAL A 280 3.17 -10.64 9.85
CA VAL A 280 4.03 -9.97 10.84
C VAL A 280 3.19 -9.32 11.94
N GLU A 281 2.09 -8.64 11.60
CA GLU A 281 1.20 -8.06 12.61
C GLU A 281 0.46 -9.10 13.45
N LEU A 282 0.07 -10.22 12.84
CA LEU A 282 -0.51 -11.35 13.55
C LEU A 282 0.50 -11.95 14.52
N VAL A 283 1.74 -12.19 14.07
CA VAL A 283 2.84 -12.65 14.92
C VAL A 283 3.11 -11.66 16.05
N GLY A 284 3.14 -10.35 15.79
CA GLY A 284 3.35 -9.34 16.82
C GLY A 284 2.27 -9.31 17.91
N ARG A 285 1.01 -9.66 17.58
CA ARG A 285 -0.08 -9.78 18.57
C ARG A 285 -0.03 -11.09 19.36
N LEU A 286 0.42 -12.16 18.72
CA LEU A 286 0.51 -13.50 19.30
C LEU A 286 1.86 -13.77 19.99
N GLY A 287 2.85 -12.92 19.73
CA GLY A 287 4.15 -12.97 20.34
C GLY A 287 4.01 -12.67 21.81
N ASP A 288 3.92 -13.73 22.62
CA ASP A 288 4.10 -13.65 24.07
C ASP A 288 5.41 -12.92 24.39
N ASP A 289 5.54 -12.38 25.61
CA ASP A 289 6.76 -11.82 26.23
C ASP A 289 8.08 -12.56 25.89
N LEU A 290 7.98 -13.84 25.54
CA LEU A 290 9.08 -14.70 25.12
C LEU A 290 9.84 -14.16 23.90
N ILE A 291 9.19 -13.57 22.90
CA ILE A 291 9.89 -13.03 21.72
C ILE A 291 10.68 -11.77 22.10
N GLN A 292 10.11 -10.92 22.96
CA GLN A 292 10.80 -9.72 23.47
C GLN A 292 11.97 -10.08 24.39
N LYS A 293 11.81 -11.08 25.27
CA LYS A 293 12.89 -11.52 26.18
C LYS A 293 14.04 -12.24 25.49
N GLN A 294 13.83 -12.81 24.29
CA GLN A 294 14.86 -13.54 23.56
C GLN A 294 15.92 -12.63 22.91
N VAL A 295 15.57 -11.37 22.63
CA VAL A 295 16.49 -10.36 22.10
C VAL A 295 17.37 -9.78 23.22
N ASP A 296 16.81 -9.62 24.43
CA ASP A 296 17.51 -8.97 25.55
C ASP A 296 18.26 -9.94 26.48
N GLY A 297 17.93 -11.23 26.46
CA GLY A 297 18.52 -12.23 27.36
C GLY A 297 19.34 -13.29 26.62
N GLY A 298 20.67 -13.20 26.69
CA GLY A 298 21.64 -14.21 26.23
C GLY A 298 21.60 -15.54 27.00
N THR A 299 20.40 -16.04 27.31
CA THR A 299 20.18 -17.25 28.07
C THR A 299 20.26 -18.45 27.12
N SER A 300 21.15 -19.38 27.42
CA SER A 300 21.42 -20.61 26.68
C SER A 300 20.15 -21.43 26.43
N LEU A 301 19.50 -21.18 25.30
CA LEU A 301 18.35 -21.97 24.87
C LEU A 301 18.80 -23.40 24.52
N SER A 302 17.96 -24.36 24.93
CA SER A 302 18.14 -25.80 24.67
C SER A 302 18.48 -26.06 23.20
N ARG A 303 19.40 -27.00 22.95
CA ARG A 303 19.80 -27.47 21.61
C ARG A 303 18.62 -27.91 20.72
N TYR A 304 17.46 -28.20 21.32
CA TYR A 304 16.26 -28.69 20.64
C TYR A 304 15.19 -27.61 20.40
N ALA A 305 15.44 -26.35 20.80
CA ALA A 305 14.52 -25.26 20.45
C ALA A 305 14.60 -24.98 18.94
N PRO A 306 13.46 -24.75 18.26
CA PRO A 306 13.45 -24.38 16.84
C PRO A 306 14.33 -23.15 16.64
N GLN A 307 15.18 -23.18 15.61
CA GLN A 307 16.12 -22.11 15.30
C GLN A 307 15.38 -20.93 14.67
N LEU A 308 14.48 -20.32 15.45
CA LEU A 308 13.86 -19.07 15.04
C LEU A 308 14.96 -18.02 14.83
N PRO A 309 14.82 -17.17 13.80
CA PRO A 309 15.76 -16.09 13.56
C PRO A 309 15.93 -15.25 14.83
N LYS A 310 17.17 -14.88 15.17
CA LYS A 310 17.44 -13.94 16.27
C LYS A 310 17.02 -12.50 15.95
N THR A 311 16.51 -12.25 14.75
CA THR A 311 16.05 -10.94 14.30
C THR A 311 14.68 -10.62 14.89
N HIS A 312 14.43 -9.32 15.07
CA HIS A 312 13.13 -8.85 15.56
C HIS A 312 12.03 -9.24 14.58
N TYR A 313 10.85 -9.64 15.09
CA TYR A 313 9.77 -10.18 14.26
C TYR A 313 9.26 -9.21 13.18
N SER A 314 9.49 -7.90 13.36
CA SER A 314 9.16 -6.87 12.35
C SER A 314 9.95 -7.02 11.05
N GLU A 315 11.08 -7.73 11.10
CA GLU A 315 11.97 -7.98 9.95
C GLU A 315 11.73 -9.37 9.34
N TRP A 316 10.79 -10.14 9.88
CA TRP A 316 10.52 -11.49 9.39
C TRP A 316 9.82 -11.47 8.03
N ASN A 317 10.19 -12.43 7.18
CA ASN A 317 9.48 -12.71 5.94
C ASN A 317 8.30 -13.67 6.16
N ALA A 318 7.42 -13.82 5.16
CA ALA A 318 6.25 -14.70 5.27
C ALA A 318 6.59 -16.14 5.68
N PRO A 319 7.60 -16.83 5.10
CA PRO A 319 7.99 -18.16 5.55
C PRO A 319 8.32 -18.24 7.05
N GLN A 320 9.08 -17.28 7.58
CA GLN A 320 9.44 -17.21 9.00
C GLN A 320 8.21 -16.99 9.89
N CYS A 321 7.31 -16.09 9.49
CA CYS A 321 6.05 -15.88 10.21
C CYS A 321 5.21 -17.15 10.23
N LEU A 322 5.08 -17.85 9.10
CA LEU A 322 4.31 -19.08 8.99
C LEU A 322 4.92 -20.21 9.82
N GLU A 323 6.24 -20.37 9.80
CA GLU A 323 6.95 -21.34 10.65
C GLU A 323 6.63 -21.12 12.14
N TYR A 324 6.68 -19.86 12.60
CA TYR A 324 6.31 -19.51 13.97
C TYR A 324 4.84 -19.84 14.27
N LEU A 325 3.91 -19.41 13.41
CA LEU A 325 2.49 -19.66 13.61
C LEU A 325 2.19 -21.17 13.62
N TYR A 326 2.80 -21.95 12.74
CA TYR A 326 2.61 -23.40 12.67
C TYR A 326 3.19 -24.14 13.87
N SER A 327 4.23 -23.60 14.51
CA SER A 327 4.74 -24.12 15.78
C SER A 327 3.72 -24.01 16.93
N LYS A 328 2.82 -23.02 16.86
CA LYS A 328 1.80 -22.76 17.88
C LYS A 328 0.48 -23.46 17.57
N ARG A 329 0.07 -23.48 16.30
CA ARG A 329 -1.14 -24.14 15.81
C ARG A 329 -0.88 -24.74 14.44
N SER A 330 -0.88 -26.06 14.35
CA SER A 330 -0.64 -26.75 13.08
C SER A 330 -1.82 -26.51 12.11
N PRO A 331 -1.54 -26.17 10.84
CA PRO A 331 -2.58 -25.95 9.86
C PRO A 331 -3.24 -27.28 9.47
N PRO A 332 -4.52 -27.27 9.05
CA PRO A 332 -5.13 -28.44 8.45
C PRO A 332 -4.42 -28.76 7.13
N ARG A 333 -3.88 -29.98 6.99
CA ARG A 333 -3.21 -30.59 5.81
C ARG A 333 -2.51 -29.60 4.86
N SER A 334 -1.17 -29.69 4.77
CA SER A 334 -0.37 -28.91 3.81
C SER A 334 -0.89 -29.05 2.38
N ALA A 335 -1.35 -27.95 1.81
CA ALA A 335 -1.75 -27.87 0.41
C ALA A 335 -0.51 -27.94 -0.50
N ARG A 336 -0.73 -28.20 -1.80
CA ARG A 336 0.32 -28.18 -2.82
C ARG A 336 -0.05 -27.13 -3.87
N PRO A 337 0.77 -26.07 -4.06
CA PRO A 337 2.03 -25.80 -3.37
C PRO A 337 1.85 -25.39 -1.89
N PRO A 338 2.90 -25.55 -1.05
CA PRO A 338 2.89 -24.98 0.29
C PRO A 338 2.83 -23.46 0.22
N VAL A 339 2.02 -22.85 1.10
CA VAL A 339 1.76 -21.41 1.10
C VAL A 339 3.03 -20.61 1.44
N GLU A 340 3.92 -21.17 2.25
CA GLU A 340 5.23 -20.59 2.55
C GLU A 340 6.12 -20.50 1.31
N VAL A 341 6.02 -21.44 0.37
CA VAL A 341 6.79 -21.41 -0.89
C VAL A 341 6.17 -20.42 -1.86
N PHE A 342 4.85 -20.31 -1.89
CA PHE A 342 4.14 -19.31 -2.69
C PHE A 342 4.47 -17.89 -2.20
N LEU A 343 4.47 -17.65 -0.89
CA LEU A 343 4.79 -16.33 -0.32
C LEU A 343 6.29 -16.00 -0.25
N ALA A 344 7.16 -16.88 -0.75
CA ALA A 344 8.58 -16.58 -0.84
C ALA A 344 8.88 -15.75 -2.10
N LEU A 345 9.77 -14.76 -1.98
CA LEU A 345 10.24 -14.00 -3.13
C LEU A 345 10.87 -14.95 -4.17
N PRO A 346 10.71 -14.70 -5.48
CA PRO A 346 11.26 -15.57 -6.51
C PRO A 346 12.76 -15.82 -6.30
N TYR A 347 13.19 -17.07 -6.49
CA TYR A 347 14.59 -17.51 -6.36
C TYR A 347 15.23 -17.39 -4.96
N THR A 348 14.49 -16.96 -3.94
CA THR A 348 15.03 -16.90 -2.56
C THR A 348 15.00 -18.25 -1.84
N GLN A 349 14.07 -19.13 -2.20
CA GLN A 349 13.91 -20.45 -1.60
C GLN A 349 13.68 -21.52 -2.68
N ARG A 350 14.06 -22.77 -2.39
CA ARG A 350 13.79 -23.91 -3.27
C ARG A 350 12.28 -24.02 -3.54
N GLY A 351 11.92 -23.88 -4.81
CA GLY A 351 10.53 -23.97 -5.26
C GLY A 351 9.78 -22.64 -5.29
N ALA A 352 10.38 -21.54 -4.83
CA ALA A 352 9.85 -20.19 -5.05
C ALA A 352 9.95 -19.85 -6.54
N ARG A 353 8.87 -19.31 -7.11
CA ARG A 353 8.75 -19.04 -8.56
C ARG A 353 8.20 -17.65 -8.81
N ARG A 354 8.30 -17.18 -10.05
CA ARG A 354 7.64 -15.94 -10.47
C ARG A 354 6.12 -16.13 -10.50
N GLY A 355 5.38 -15.03 -10.50
CA GLY A 355 3.91 -15.06 -10.49
C GLY A 355 3.30 -15.78 -11.70
N GLN A 356 3.92 -15.63 -12.88
CA GLN A 356 3.50 -16.29 -14.12
C GLN A 356 3.81 -17.79 -14.17
N ASP A 357 4.75 -18.26 -13.37
CA ASP A 357 5.16 -19.68 -13.30
C ASP A 357 4.23 -20.51 -12.40
N TRP A 358 3.35 -19.84 -11.66
CA TRP A 358 2.30 -20.46 -10.87
C TRP A 358 1.06 -20.67 -11.73
N SER A 359 0.52 -21.89 -11.74
CA SER A 359 -0.74 -22.14 -12.41
C SER A 359 -1.88 -21.41 -11.69
N ARG A 360 -2.98 -21.13 -12.39
CA ARG A 360 -4.18 -20.56 -11.77
C ARG A 360 -4.66 -21.38 -10.56
N ARG A 361 -4.56 -22.71 -10.65
CA ARG A 361 -4.92 -23.60 -9.54
C ARG A 361 -3.99 -23.44 -8.35
N ASP A 362 -2.69 -23.25 -8.59
CA ASP A 362 -1.72 -23.03 -7.51
C ASP A 362 -2.02 -21.73 -6.76
N TRP A 363 -2.37 -20.67 -7.48
CA TRP A 363 -2.84 -19.40 -6.93
C TRP A 363 -4.09 -19.60 -6.05
N GLU A 364 -5.13 -20.25 -6.58
CA GLU A 364 -6.37 -20.52 -5.84
C GLU A 364 -6.09 -21.31 -4.55
N VAL A 365 -5.26 -22.35 -4.64
CA VAL A 365 -4.86 -23.19 -3.49
C VAL A 365 -4.07 -22.40 -2.44
N ALA A 366 -3.15 -21.53 -2.86
CA ALA A 366 -2.37 -20.71 -1.94
C ALA A 366 -3.25 -19.67 -1.23
N LEU A 367 -4.17 -19.03 -1.96
CA LEU A 367 -5.11 -18.07 -1.39
C LEU A 367 -6.10 -18.73 -0.43
N ASP A 368 -6.61 -19.92 -0.75
CA ASP A 368 -7.45 -20.69 0.16
C ASP A 368 -6.69 -21.12 1.41
N SER A 369 -5.40 -21.46 1.27
CA SER A 369 -4.52 -21.75 2.41
C SER A 369 -4.34 -20.52 3.30
N LEU A 370 -4.23 -19.31 2.73
CA LEU A 370 -4.21 -18.06 3.49
C LEU A 370 -5.52 -17.80 4.21
N ALA A 371 -6.67 -18.02 3.56
CA ALA A 371 -7.97 -17.91 4.20
C ALA A 371 -8.10 -18.87 5.39
N ASN A 372 -7.65 -20.13 5.24
CA ASN A 372 -7.64 -21.12 6.32
C ASN A 372 -6.73 -20.70 7.49
N ILE A 373 -5.59 -20.06 7.22
CA ILE A 373 -4.74 -19.46 8.27
C ILE A 373 -5.51 -18.35 8.98
N GLY A 374 -6.19 -17.48 8.21
CA GLY A 374 -7.10 -16.48 8.76
C GLY A 374 -8.12 -17.09 9.72
N ASP A 375 -8.84 -18.11 9.29
CA ASP A 375 -9.86 -18.78 10.12
C ASP A 375 -9.26 -19.45 11.36
N LEU A 376 -8.10 -20.11 11.23
CA LEU A 376 -7.40 -20.79 12.33
C LEU A 376 -7.00 -19.82 13.46
N TRP A 377 -6.68 -18.58 13.09
CA TRP A 377 -6.28 -17.52 14.01
C TRP A 377 -7.38 -16.51 14.30
N GLN A 378 -8.59 -16.73 13.77
CA GLN A 378 -9.73 -15.80 13.86
C GLN A 378 -9.39 -14.39 13.34
N GLU A 379 -8.56 -14.36 12.29
CA GLU A 379 -8.01 -13.16 11.69
C GLU A 379 -8.77 -12.78 10.42
N GLY A 380 -9.81 -11.95 10.59
CA GLY A 380 -10.70 -11.53 9.50
C GLY A 380 -9.97 -10.84 8.33
N TYR A 381 -8.91 -10.07 8.59
CA TYR A 381 -8.21 -9.29 7.56
C TYR A 381 -7.54 -10.15 6.49
N ILE A 382 -6.99 -11.31 6.87
CA ILE A 382 -6.37 -12.24 5.92
C ILE A 382 -7.45 -12.80 4.98
N ARG A 383 -8.60 -13.19 5.54
CA ARG A 383 -9.75 -13.68 4.78
C ARG A 383 -10.32 -12.62 3.83
N GLU A 384 -10.56 -11.42 4.33
CA GLU A 384 -11.07 -10.32 3.51
C GLU A 384 -10.11 -9.91 2.39
N SER A 385 -8.80 -9.86 2.69
CA SER A 385 -7.78 -9.54 1.69
C SER A 385 -7.79 -10.56 0.54
N ARG A 386 -7.99 -11.84 0.87
CA ARG A 386 -8.19 -12.89 -0.13
C ARG A 386 -9.44 -12.65 -0.98
N ASP A 387 -10.57 -12.30 -0.35
CA ASP A 387 -11.83 -12.08 -1.06
C ASP A 387 -11.75 -10.85 -1.98
N GLY A 388 -11.09 -9.78 -1.55
CA GLY A 388 -10.84 -8.60 -2.36
C GLY A 388 -9.86 -8.84 -3.52
N LEU A 389 -8.90 -9.76 -3.35
CA LEU A 389 -7.91 -10.12 -4.38
C LEU A 389 -8.49 -10.99 -5.50
N LYS A 390 -9.42 -11.89 -5.16
CA LYS A 390 -10.02 -12.85 -6.11
C LYS A 390 -10.49 -12.22 -7.44
N PRO A 391 -11.30 -11.14 -7.48
CA PRO A 391 -11.73 -10.54 -8.74
C PRO A 391 -10.58 -9.93 -9.55
N ILE A 392 -9.51 -9.47 -8.90
CA ILE A 392 -8.33 -8.94 -9.59
C ILE A 392 -7.53 -10.07 -10.21
N MET A 393 -7.31 -11.15 -9.46
CA MET A 393 -6.68 -12.36 -9.97
C MET A 393 -7.42 -12.88 -11.21
N GLU A 394 -8.75 -12.99 -11.15
CA GLU A 394 -9.57 -13.43 -12.28
C GLU A 394 -9.44 -12.51 -13.51
N ASN A 395 -9.38 -11.19 -13.29
CA ASN A 395 -9.17 -10.22 -14.35
C ASN A 395 -7.77 -10.37 -14.99
N VAL A 396 -6.71 -10.45 -14.18
CA VAL A 396 -5.33 -10.60 -14.67
C VAL A 396 -5.14 -11.90 -15.46
N PHE A 397 -5.67 -13.03 -14.97
CA PHE A 397 -5.66 -14.29 -15.74
C PHE A 397 -6.52 -14.25 -17.01
N GLY A 398 -7.53 -13.37 -17.05
CA GLY A 398 -8.38 -13.15 -18.23
C GLY A 398 -7.75 -12.24 -19.29
N MET A 399 -6.65 -11.54 -18.98
CA MET A 399 -5.95 -10.69 -19.94
C MET A 399 -5.30 -11.55 -21.03
N ARG A 400 -5.25 -11.03 -22.28
CA ARG A 400 -4.50 -11.67 -23.36
C ARG A 400 -3.00 -11.57 -23.06
N MET A 401 -2.44 -12.62 -22.47
CA MET A 401 -1.02 -12.67 -22.14
C MET A 401 -0.20 -12.92 -23.40
N ARG A 402 0.87 -12.14 -23.61
CA ARG A 402 1.84 -12.43 -24.67
C ARG A 402 2.49 -13.77 -24.34
N PRO A 403 2.65 -14.69 -25.31
CA PRO A 403 3.38 -15.93 -25.06
C PRO A 403 4.77 -15.57 -24.53
N THR A 404 5.07 -16.01 -23.31
CA THR A 404 6.44 -15.98 -22.80
C THR A 404 7.19 -17.06 -23.57
N GLY A 405 8.09 -16.63 -24.46
CA GLY A 405 8.94 -17.55 -25.21
C GLY A 405 9.73 -18.43 -24.24
N ILE A 406 9.71 -19.74 -24.48
CA ILE A 406 10.68 -20.70 -23.94
C ILE A 406 11.84 -20.80 -24.92
#